data_AF-A0A0A1ZDM1-F1
#
_entry.id   AF-A0A0A1ZDM1-F1
#
_cell.length_a   1.000
_cell.length_b   1.000
_cell.length_c   1.000
_cell.angle_alpha   90.00
_cell.angle_beta   90.00
_cell.angle_gamma   90.00
#
_symmetry.space_group_name_H-M   'P 1'
#
loop_
_entity.id
_entity.type
_entity.pdbx_description
1 polymer ?
#
loop_
_entity_poly.entity_id
_entity_poly.type
_entity_poly.pdbx_seq_one_letter_code
_entity_poly.pdbx_strand_id
1 'polypeptide(L)'
;MATSFWLINSNRTEVKRFIKNGKSIDGVFEYMFVETGKIVGVLGKEPPIITTTVSVDIELAREIYERLLSQGWRKTEEVWK
;
A
#
# COMPACT_ATOMS: atom_id res chain seq x y z
N MET A 1 -7.17 13.17 -8.08
CA MET A 1 -7.03 12.52 -6.75
C MET A 1 -6.05 11.38 -6.92
N ALA A 2 -5.10 11.21 -6.00
CA ALA A 2 -4.18 10.07 -6.06
C ALA A 2 -4.95 8.79 -5.71
N THR A 3 -4.88 7.77 -6.57
CA THR A 3 -5.49 6.47 -6.29
C THR A 3 -4.57 5.71 -5.34
N SER A 4 -5.08 5.38 -4.15
CA SER A 4 -4.40 4.55 -3.17
C SER A 4 -5.07 3.18 -3.09
N PHE A 5 -4.26 2.13 -3.15
CA PHE A 5 -4.71 0.75 -2.93
C PHE A 5 -4.13 0.24 -1.62
N TRP A 6 -4.97 -0.32 -0.77
CA TRP A 6 -4.54 -0.83 0.53
C TRP A 6 -4.62 -2.35 0.57
N LEU A 7 -3.58 -2.95 1.11
CA LEU A 7 -3.51 -4.37 1.44
C LEU A 7 -3.25 -4.52 2.94
N ILE A 8 -3.97 -5.44 3.57
CA ILE A 8 -3.77 -5.81 4.98
C ILE A 8 -3.38 -7.28 5.07
N ASN A 9 -2.44 -7.59 5.97
CA ASN A 9 -2.07 -8.98 6.20
C ASN A 9 -3.16 -9.73 6.98
N SER A 10 -3.19 -11.06 6.88
CA SER A 10 -4.19 -11.90 7.56
C SER A 10 -4.25 -11.68 9.07
N ASN A 11 -3.09 -11.39 9.68
CA ASN A 11 -2.96 -11.18 11.12
C ASN A 11 -3.34 -9.76 11.58
N ARG A 12 -3.68 -8.86 10.64
CA ARG A 12 -4.01 -7.44 10.88
C ARG A 12 -2.96 -6.69 11.71
N THR A 13 -1.69 -7.05 11.54
CA THR A 13 -0.55 -6.38 12.18
C THR A 13 0.14 -5.39 11.25
N GLU A 14 0.03 -5.60 9.95
CA GLU A 14 0.70 -4.81 8.92
C GLU A 14 -0.26 -4.44 7.82
N VAL A 15 -0.03 -3.25 7.28
CA VAL A 15 -0.72 -2.72 6.12
C VAL A 15 0.29 -2.26 5.10
N LYS A 16 -0.04 -2.40 3.81
CA LYS A 16 0.71 -1.83 2.71
C LYS A 16 -0.20 -0.94 1.89
N ARG A 17 0.27 0.26 1.60
CA ARG A 17 -0.43 1.26 0.79
C ARG A 17 0.34 1.50 -0.49
N PHE A 18 -0.33 1.36 -1.61
CA PHE A 18 0.21 1.53 -2.94
C PHE A 18 -0.40 2.80 -3.54
N ILE A 19 0.40 3.84 -3.72
CA ILE A 19 -0.06 5.15 -4.18
C ILE A 19 0.46 5.38 -5.60
N LYS A 20 -0.46 5.49 -6.55
CA LYS A 20 -0.12 5.96 -7.90
C LYS A 20 -0.01 7.48 -7.88
N ASN A 21 1.15 8.02 -8.21
CA ASN A 21 1.28 9.46 -8.39
C ASN A 21 0.51 9.86 -9.67
N GLY A 22 -0.47 10.74 -9.52
CA GLY A 22 -1.24 11.27 -10.65
C GLY A 22 -0.51 12.36 -11.44
N LYS A 23 0.65 12.80 -10.95
CA LYS A 23 1.54 13.76 -11.62
C LYS A 23 2.74 13.03 -12.24
N SER A 24 2.47 12.11 -13.17
CA SER A 24 3.53 11.69 -14.10
C SER A 24 3.80 12.88 -15.01
N ILE A 25 4.89 13.59 -14.73
CA ILE A 25 5.49 14.56 -15.63
C ILE A 25 5.93 13.75 -16.85
N ASP A 26 5.37 14.08 -18.02
CA ASP A 26 5.64 13.51 -19.34
C ASP A 26 6.67 12.36 -19.41
N GLY A 27 6.16 11.13 -19.36
CA GLY A 27 6.59 10.11 -20.32
C GLY A 27 7.84 9.25 -20.05
N VAL A 28 8.52 9.30 -18.89
CA VAL A 28 9.79 8.53 -18.77
C VAL A 28 9.79 7.40 -17.73
N PHE A 29 9.15 7.51 -16.55
CA PHE A 29 9.02 6.36 -15.63
C PHE A 29 7.74 6.45 -14.80
N GLU A 30 6.78 5.55 -15.01
CA GLU A 30 5.64 5.38 -14.10
C GLU A 30 6.13 4.65 -12.83
N TYR A 31 6.29 5.38 -11.73
CA TYR A 31 6.62 4.83 -10.42
C TYR A 31 5.41 4.81 -9.49
N MET A 32 5.43 3.91 -8.52
CA MET A 32 4.43 3.79 -7.48
C MET A 32 5.10 3.83 -6.10
N PHE A 33 4.48 4.55 -5.17
CA PHE A 33 4.93 4.52 -3.79
C PHE A 33 4.30 3.34 -3.06
N VAL A 34 5.14 2.50 -2.48
CA VAL A 34 4.73 1.41 -1.60
C VAL A 34 5.11 1.82 -0.19
N GLU A 35 4.09 2.11 0.60
CA GLU A 35 4.24 2.40 2.00
C GLU A 35 3.90 1.17 2.83
N THR A 36 4.71 0.89 3.83
CA THR A 36 4.44 -0.15 4.82
C THR A 36 4.11 0.53 6.13
N GLY A 37 2.97 0.17 6.70
CA GLY A 37 2.51 0.64 7.99
C GLY A 37 2.29 -0.50 8.95
N LYS A 38 2.52 -0.23 10.23
CA LYS A 38 2.17 -1.13 11.32
C LYS A 38 0.83 -0.72 11.89
N ILE A 39 -0.09 -1.68 12.00
CA ILE A 39 -1.36 -1.44 12.67
C ILE A 39 -1.09 -1.46 14.17
N VAL A 40 -1.38 -0.33 14.80
CA VAL A 40 -1.35 -0.17 16.26
C VAL A 40 -2.80 -0.04 16.74
N GLY A 41 -3.08 -0.58 17.93
CA GLY A 41 -4.40 -0.49 18.53
C GLY A 41 -5.23 -1.77 18.54
N VAL A 42 -6.22 -1.79 19.42
CA VAL A 42 -7.16 -2.89 19.59
C VAL A 42 -8.27 -2.73 18.54
N LEU A 43 -8.36 -3.66 17.58
CA LEU A 43 -9.40 -3.74 16.54
C LEU A 43 -9.24 -2.82 15.31
N GLY A 44 -8.08 -2.19 15.07
CA GLY A 44 -7.83 -1.43 13.84
C GLY A 44 -8.67 -0.16 13.71
N LYS A 45 -9.00 0.49 14.83
CA LYS A 45 -9.66 1.81 14.87
C LYS A 45 -8.69 2.97 14.68
N GLU A 46 -7.43 2.76 15.02
CA GLU A 46 -6.39 3.77 14.90
C GLU A 46 -5.71 3.69 13.52
N PRO A 47 -5.32 4.83 12.94
CA PRO A 47 -4.61 4.82 11.68
C PRO A 47 -3.28 4.08 11.82
N PRO A 48 -2.87 3.32 10.80
CA PRO A 48 -1.61 2.60 10.80
C PRO A 48 -0.43 3.58 10.82
N ILE A 49 0.58 3.28 11.63
CA ILE A 49 1.82 4.06 11.67
C ILE A 49 2.67 3.64 10.47
N ILE A 50 2.82 4.52 9.49
CA ILE A 50 3.70 4.31 8.34
C ILE A 50 5.15 4.31 8.82
N THR A 51 5.86 3.20 8.59
CA THR A 51 7.26 3.04 8.99
C THR A 51 8.22 3.19 7.82
N THR A 52 7.76 2.90 6.60
CA THR A 52 8.64 2.84 5.43
C THR A 52 7.88 3.27 4.20
N THR A 53 8.49 4.13 3.39
CA THR A 53 7.99 4.55 2.07
C THR A 53 9.06 4.24 1.04
N VAL A 54 8.72 3.45 0.04
CA VAL A 54 9.63 3.07 -1.05
C VAL A 54 9.01 3.45 -2.38
N SER A 55 9.77 4.07 -3.27
CA SER A 55 9.39 4.28 -4.66
C SER A 55 9.90 3.10 -5.50
N VAL A 56 9.01 2.46 -6.23
CA VAL A 56 9.33 1.34 -7.13
C VAL A 56 8.69 1.55 -8.49
N ASP A 57 9.25 0.94 -9.53
CA ASP A 57 8.62 0.90 -10.86
C ASP A 57 7.24 0.24 -10.81
N ILE A 58 6.34 0.65 -11.70
CA ILE A 58 4.97 0.13 -11.73
C ILE A 58 4.90 -1.39 -11.94
N GLU A 59 5.82 -1.96 -12.73
CA GLU A 59 5.89 -3.40 -12.97
C GLU A 59 6.28 -4.16 -11.69
N LEU A 60 7.31 -3.68 -10.98
CA LEU A 60 7.72 -4.25 -9.70
C LEU A 60 6.61 -4.07 -8.65
N ALA A 61 5.93 -2.93 -8.64
CA ALA A 61 4.83 -2.69 -7.73
C ALA A 61 3.66 -3.67 -7.95
N ARG A 62 3.38 -4.02 -9.22
CA ARG A 62 2.37 -5.03 -9.58
C ARG A 62 2.80 -6.42 -9.11
N GLU A 63 4.06 -6.80 -9.34
CA GLU A 63 4.60 -8.08 -8.86
C GLU A 63 4.49 -8.21 -7.33
N ILE A 64 4.90 -7.17 -6.60
CA ILE A 64 4.77 -7.13 -5.13
C ILE A 64 3.30 -7.28 -4.73
N TYR A 65 2.39 -6.57 -5.40
CA TYR A 65 0.97 -6.63 -5.10
C TYR A 65 0.39 -8.04 -5.27
N GLU A 66 0.66 -8.69 -6.40
CA GLU A 66 0.21 -10.07 -6.68
C GLU A 66 0.82 -11.09 -5.73
N ARG A 67 2.10 -10.91 -5.38
CA ARG A 67 2.79 -11.76 -4.40
C ARG A 67 2.16 -11.66 -3.01
N LEU A 68 1.81 -10.46 -2.57
CA LEU A 68 1.13 -10.25 -1.28
C LEU A 68 -0.25 -10.91 -1.27
N LEU A 69 -1.02 -10.77 -2.35
CA LEU A 69 -2.31 -11.45 -2.49
C LEU A 69 -2.15 -12.98 -2.41
N SER A 70 -1.11 -13.51 -3.05
CA SER A 70 -0.78 -14.95 -3.01
C SER A 70 -0.36 -15.41 -1.61
N GLN A 71 0.23 -14.52 -0.80
CA GLN A 71 0.54 -14.76 0.61
C GLN A 71 -0.66 -14.61 1.55
N GLY A 72 -1.86 -14.39 1.01
CA GLY A 72 -3.10 -14.27 1.77
C GLY A 72 -3.40 -12.86 2.27
N TRP A 73 -2.66 -11.84 1.81
CA TRP A 73 -3.05 -10.45 2.06
C TRP A 73 -4.38 -10.15 1.38
N ARG A 74 -5.16 -9.26 1.99
CA ARG A 74 -6.50 -8.90 1.52
C ARG A 74 -6.56 -7.43 1.17
N LYS A 75 -7.32 -7.12 0.13
CA LYS A 75 -7.67 -5.74 -0.22
C LYS A 75 -8.55 -5.16 0.89
N THR A 76 -8.23 -3.96 1.32
CA THR A 76 -9.05 -3.20 2.26
C THR A 76 -9.26 -1.80 1.70
N GLU A 77 -10.33 -1.15 2.11
CA GLU A 77 -10.49 0.29 1.93
C GLU A 77 -9.78 1.03 3.07
N GLU A 78 -9.61 2.34 2.90
CA GLU A 78 -9.17 3.22 3.98
C GLU A 78 -10.29 3.32 5.03
N VAL A 79 -10.26 2.41 6.00
CA VAL A 79 -11.26 2.35 7.09
C VAL A 79 -10.94 3.28 8.26
N TRP A 80 -9.80 3.96 8.22
CA TRP A 80 -9.24 4.77 9.31
C TRP A 80 -9.50 6.28 9.17
N LYS A 81 -10.59 6.66 8.50
CA LYS A 81 -11.01 8.05 8.34
C LYS A 81 -11.74 8.59 9.57
#